data_AF-A0A8H8RAM4-F1
#
_entry.id   AF-A0A8H8RAM4-F1
#
_cell.length_a   1.000
_cell.length_b   1.000
_cell.length_c   1.000
_cell.angle_alpha   90.00
_cell.angle_beta   90.00
_cell.angle_gamma   90.00
#
_symmetry.space_group_name_H-M   'P 1'
#
loop_
_entity.id
_entity.type
_entity.pdbx_description
1 polymer ?
#
loop_
_entity_poly.entity_id
_entity_poly.type
_entity_poly.pdbx_seq_one_letter_code
_entity_poly.pdbx_strand_id
1 'polypeptide(L)'
;MRSASTKILQVNLNSAAHNTESALQVAIELDIDIILVQEPYIITNLSEIRSISHSLFTQLFPNRPSLDITPYTIAYIARSYRSRVALASESPYDSDFQVLDIIDQDYIIKDPLYKARDIEGIALADWIDHHDLALLNTPGIGTFHCSYIARPTNIDLTLAYRSIANYI
;
A
#
# COMPACT_ATOMS: atom_id res chain seq x y z
N MET A 1 -7.23 -6.15 27.91
CA MET A 1 -6.52 -5.25 26.99
C MET A 1 -6.74 -5.77 25.58
N ARG A 2 -7.42 -5.03 24.70
CA ARG A 2 -7.50 -5.40 23.28
C ARG A 2 -6.09 -5.24 22.70
N SER A 3 -5.44 -6.35 22.33
CA SER A 3 -4.50 -6.31 21.22
C SER A 3 -5.35 -5.96 20.01
N ALA A 4 -5.35 -4.69 19.61
CA ALA A 4 -6.14 -4.26 18.46
C ALA A 4 -5.38 -4.73 17.21
N SER A 5 -6.00 -5.64 16.45
CA SER A 5 -5.52 -6.04 15.13
C SER A 5 -5.47 -4.80 14.23
N THR A 6 -4.32 -4.55 13.60
CA THR A 6 -4.14 -3.47 12.63
C THR A 6 -5.09 -3.66 11.46
N LYS A 7 -5.94 -2.66 11.17
CA LYS A 7 -6.83 -2.69 10.00
C LYS A 7 -6.21 -1.97 8.82
N ILE A 8 -6.16 -2.66 7.69
CA ILE A 8 -5.51 -2.16 6.47
C ILE A 8 -6.55 -2.12 5.34
N LEU A 9 -6.58 -1.01 4.61
CA LEU A 9 -7.35 -0.85 3.37
C LEU A 9 -6.39 -0.73 2.20
N GLN A 10 -6.46 -1.66 1.25
CA GLN A 10 -5.76 -1.54 -0.02
C GLN A 10 -6.72 -1.08 -1.10
N VAL A 11 -6.33 -0.05 -1.87
CA VAL A 11 -7.20 0.56 -2.87
C VAL A 11 -6.41 1.14 -4.02
N ASN A 12 -6.92 0.99 -5.24
CA ASN A 12 -6.46 1.71 -6.42
C ASN A 12 -7.40 2.88 -6.71
N LEU A 13 -6.87 4.10 -6.80
CA LEU A 13 -7.65 5.33 -6.94
C LEU A 13 -7.73 5.87 -8.37
N ASN A 14 -7.06 5.22 -9.33
CA ASN A 14 -7.03 5.61 -10.75
C ASN A 14 -6.66 7.08 -10.97
N SER A 15 -5.75 7.61 -10.16
CA SER A 15 -5.29 8.99 -10.15
C SER A 15 -6.40 10.04 -10.08
N ALA A 16 -7.54 9.72 -9.43
CA ALA A 16 -8.69 10.60 -9.36
C ALA A 16 -8.88 11.22 -7.96
N ALA A 17 -8.95 12.55 -7.90
CA ALA A 17 -9.07 13.30 -6.64
C ALA A 17 -10.28 12.87 -5.79
N HIS A 18 -11.46 12.74 -6.41
CA HIS A 18 -12.69 12.35 -5.71
C HIS A 18 -12.64 10.91 -5.16
N ASN A 19 -11.89 10.02 -5.81
CA ASN A 19 -11.67 8.67 -5.31
C ASN A 19 -10.81 8.69 -4.04
N THR A 20 -9.78 9.53 -4.01
CA THR A 20 -8.94 9.73 -2.81
C THR A 20 -9.76 10.24 -1.63
N GLU A 21 -10.60 11.26 -1.84
CA GLU A 21 -11.49 11.79 -0.78
C GLU A 21 -12.46 10.72 -0.27
N SER A 22 -13.08 9.96 -1.18
CA SER A 22 -14.01 8.89 -0.84
C SER A 22 -13.33 7.77 -0.06
N ALA A 23 -12.13 7.35 -0.47
CA ALA A 23 -11.36 6.32 0.22
C ALA A 23 -10.96 6.75 1.65
N LEU A 24 -10.57 8.02 1.82
CA LEU A 24 -10.27 8.58 3.14
C LEU A 24 -11.52 8.60 4.04
N GLN A 25 -12.68 8.94 3.50
CA GLN A 25 -13.95 8.93 4.24
C GLN A 25 -14.34 7.51 4.66
N VAL A 26 -14.28 6.54 3.75
CA VAL A 26 -14.54 5.12 4.04
C VAL A 26 -13.58 4.59 5.10
N ALA A 27 -12.29 4.96 5.04
CA ALA A 27 -11.31 4.56 6.03
C ALA A 27 -11.65 5.08 7.43
N ILE A 28 -12.21 6.28 7.54
CA ILE A 28 -12.68 6.83 8.84
C ILE A 28 -13.88 6.05 9.35
N GLU A 29 -14.86 5.77 8.49
CA GLU A 29 -16.09 5.05 8.85
C GLU A 29 -15.80 3.61 9.31
N LEU A 30 -14.80 2.96 8.71
CA LEU A 30 -14.39 1.60 9.02
C LEU A 30 -13.31 1.52 10.11
N ASP A 31 -12.84 2.67 10.63
CA ASP A 31 -11.78 2.75 11.64
C ASP A 31 -10.52 2.01 11.16
N ILE A 32 -10.06 2.35 9.96
CA ILE A 32 -8.86 1.81 9.31
C ILE A 32 -7.61 2.55 9.81
N ASP A 33 -6.57 1.78 10.12
CA ASP A 33 -5.29 2.29 10.61
C ASP A 33 -4.35 2.71 9.49
N ILE A 34 -4.29 1.90 8.42
CA ILE A 34 -3.36 2.08 7.30
C ILE A 34 -4.12 1.93 5.99
N ILE A 35 -3.96 2.90 5.08
CA ILE A 35 -4.48 2.83 3.71
C ILE A 35 -3.29 2.71 2.78
N LEU A 36 -3.26 1.64 1.99
CA LEU A 36 -2.27 1.38 0.96
C LEU A 36 -2.90 1.73 -0.39
N VAL A 37 -2.32 2.70 -1.08
CA VAL A 37 -2.92 3.35 -2.25
C VAL A 37 -2.08 3.09 -3.47
N GLN A 38 -2.72 2.61 -4.53
CA GLN A 38 -2.20 2.61 -5.90
C GLN A 38 -2.82 3.72 -6.73
N GLU A 39 -2.06 4.19 -7.72
CA GLU A 39 -2.42 5.26 -8.63
C GLU A 39 -3.04 6.45 -7.86
N PRO A 40 -2.32 7.04 -6.90
CA PRO A 40 -2.83 8.18 -6.15
C PRO A 40 -3.04 9.40 -7.05
N TYR A 41 -3.95 10.28 -6.63
CA TYR A 41 -4.02 11.62 -7.20
C TYR A 41 -2.89 12.48 -6.63
N ILE A 42 -1.93 12.84 -7.48
CA ILE A 42 -0.74 13.57 -7.07
C ILE A 42 -0.83 15.04 -7.48
N ILE A 43 -0.53 15.92 -6.52
CA ILE A 43 -0.36 17.35 -6.70
C ILE A 43 1.15 17.64 -6.65
N THR A 44 1.71 18.08 -7.76
CA THR A 44 3.11 18.48 -7.87
C THR A 44 3.23 20.00 -7.87
N ASN A 45 4.23 20.51 -7.15
CA ASN A 45 4.71 21.88 -7.24
C ASN A 45 6.25 21.84 -7.36
N LEU A 46 6.87 22.97 -7.71
CA LEU A 46 8.31 23.08 -7.99
C LEU A 46 9.24 22.55 -6.88
N SER A 47 8.75 22.42 -5.64
CA SER A 47 9.53 21.99 -4.48
C SER A 47 8.88 20.87 -3.66
N GLU A 48 7.68 20.43 -4.03
CA GLU A 48 6.91 19.50 -3.19
C GLU A 48 6.01 18.61 -4.04
N ILE A 49 5.88 17.35 -3.61
CA ILE A 49 4.85 16.45 -4.08
C ILE A 49 4.00 16.07 -2.87
N ARG A 50 2.69 16.15 -3.06
CA ARG A 50 1.70 15.73 -2.07
C ARG A 50 0.52 15.07 -2.76
N SER A 51 -0.24 14.27 -2.03
CA SER A 51 -1.60 13.87 -2.40
C SER A 51 -2.61 14.70 -1.60
N ILE A 52 -3.90 14.38 -1.71
CA ILE A 52 -4.95 15.00 -0.91
C ILE A 52 -4.65 14.79 0.57
N SER A 53 -4.55 15.90 1.30
CA SER A 53 -4.30 15.89 2.74
C SER A 53 -5.59 15.74 3.52
N HIS A 54 -5.54 14.94 4.59
CA HIS A 54 -6.62 14.82 5.54
C HIS A 54 -6.10 14.99 6.96
N SER A 55 -6.82 15.71 7.82
CA SER A 55 -6.36 16.07 9.17
C SER A 55 -6.09 14.86 10.06
N LEU A 56 -6.79 13.75 9.82
CA LEU A 56 -6.65 12.51 10.58
C LEU A 56 -5.56 11.57 10.07
N PHE A 57 -4.95 11.86 8.92
CA PHE A 57 -3.96 10.97 8.32
C PHE A 57 -2.61 11.68 8.10
N THR A 58 -1.56 10.89 8.05
CA THR A 58 -0.22 11.27 7.60
C THR A 58 0.07 10.54 6.30
N GLN A 59 0.62 11.23 5.32
CA GLN A 59 1.03 10.63 4.05
C GLN A 59 2.46 10.12 4.16
N LEU A 60 2.71 8.92 3.64
CA LEU A 60 4.02 8.33 3.48
C LEU A 60 4.22 8.00 2.01
N PHE A 61 5.31 8.51 1.44
CA PHE A 61 5.65 8.37 0.02
C PHE A 61 6.73 7.30 -0.17
N PRO A 62 6.78 6.66 -1.35
CA PRO A 62 7.81 5.69 -1.68
C PRO A 62 9.19 6.36 -1.73
N ASN A 63 10.24 5.54 -1.60
CA ASN A 63 11.59 5.99 -1.86
C ASN A 63 11.72 6.27 -3.36
N ARG A 64 12.13 7.48 -3.75
CA ARG A 64 12.24 7.84 -5.16
C ARG A 64 13.51 8.60 -5.45
N PRO A 65 14.06 8.48 -6.67
CA PRO A 65 15.33 9.12 -7.01
C PRO A 65 15.21 10.63 -7.27
N SER A 66 14.02 11.16 -7.61
CA SER A 66 13.80 12.61 -7.79
C SER A 66 12.35 13.03 -7.56
N LEU A 67 12.13 14.33 -7.33
CA LEU A 67 10.79 14.94 -7.25
C LEU A 67 10.08 15.02 -8.61
N ASP A 68 10.77 14.78 -9.73
CA ASP A 68 10.13 14.80 -11.06
C ASP A 68 9.38 13.49 -11.36
N ILE A 69 9.62 12.45 -10.56
CA ILE A 69 8.94 11.16 -10.71
C ILE A 69 7.66 11.16 -9.88
N THR A 70 6.55 10.97 -10.59
CA THR A 70 5.23 10.83 -9.98
C THR A 70 5.13 9.47 -9.29
N PRO A 71 4.83 9.44 -7.98
CA PRO A 71 4.66 8.19 -7.25
C PRO A 71 3.37 7.50 -7.70
N TYR A 72 3.46 6.20 -8.01
CA TYR A 72 2.30 5.36 -8.32
C TYR A 72 1.76 4.61 -7.11
N THR A 73 2.46 4.71 -5.98
CA THR A 73 2.00 4.21 -4.69
C THR A 73 2.18 5.26 -3.61
N ILE A 74 1.29 5.27 -2.60
CA ILE A 74 1.48 6.01 -1.34
C ILE A 74 0.77 5.25 -0.21
N ALA A 75 1.11 5.57 1.04
CA ALA A 75 0.33 5.13 2.19
C ALA A 75 -0.24 6.32 2.98
N TYR A 76 -1.46 6.15 3.50
CA TYR A 76 -2.02 7.02 4.52
C TYR A 76 -2.06 6.29 5.85
N ILE A 77 -1.48 6.89 6.88
CA ILE A 77 -1.42 6.32 8.23
C ILE A 77 -2.31 7.17 9.14
N ALA A 78 -3.26 6.54 9.82
CA ALA A 78 -4.11 7.22 10.78
C ALA A 78 -3.24 7.81 11.90
N ARG A 79 -3.43 9.09 12.23
CA ARG A 79 -2.67 9.76 13.30
C ARG A 79 -3.01 9.22 14.69
N SER A 80 -4.17 8.59 14.83
CA SER A 80 -4.58 7.86 16.04
C SER A 80 -3.91 6.49 16.16
N TYR A 81 -3.32 5.96 15.09
CA TYR A 81 -2.62 4.69 15.11
C TYR A 81 -1.39 4.79 16.00
N ARG A 82 -1.28 3.88 16.97
CA ARG A 82 -0.25 3.96 18.01
C ARG A 82 1.10 3.50 17.52
N SER A 83 1.11 2.50 16.66
CA SER A 83 2.35 1.91 16.16
C SER A 83 2.99 2.84 15.14
N ARG A 84 4.31 2.98 15.21
CA ARG A 84 5.03 3.86 14.30
C ARG A 84 5.20 3.18 12.96
N VAL A 85 4.62 3.73 11.91
CA VAL A 85 4.84 3.25 10.54
C VAL A 85 5.91 4.09 9.86
N ALA A 86 6.87 3.45 9.23
CA ALA A 86 7.93 4.10 8.47
C ALA A 86 8.22 3.35 7.17
N LEU A 87 8.87 4.03 6.24
CA LEU A 87 9.45 3.36 5.08
C LEU A 87 10.60 2.46 5.54
N ALA A 88 10.60 1.21 5.10
CA ALA A 88 11.65 0.26 5.45
C ALA A 88 12.99 0.67 4.84
N SER A 89 14.09 0.39 5.54
CA SER A 89 15.45 0.69 5.05
C SER A 89 15.78 -0.04 3.74
N GLU A 90 15.13 -1.18 3.52
CA GLU A 90 15.29 -2.04 2.35
C GLU A 90 14.31 -1.67 1.21
N SER A 91 13.47 -0.64 1.38
CA SER A 91 12.53 -0.23 0.34
C SER A 91 13.32 0.25 -0.90
N PRO A 92 13.04 -0.30 -2.09
CA PRO A 92 13.76 0.08 -3.30
C PRO A 92 13.46 1.52 -3.69
N TYR A 93 14.38 2.13 -4.45
CA TYR A 93 14.21 3.45 -5.06
C TYR A 93 13.28 3.37 -6.27
N ASP A 94 12.01 3.07 -6.03
CA ASP A 94 10.98 2.82 -7.03
C ASP A 94 9.70 3.61 -6.69
N SER A 95 9.11 4.30 -7.67
CA SER A 95 7.83 5.01 -7.51
C SER A 95 6.63 4.08 -7.37
N ASP A 96 6.78 2.84 -7.79
CA ASP A 96 5.71 1.87 -7.98
C ASP A 96 5.72 0.81 -6.87
N PHE A 97 6.72 0.82 -6.00
CA PHE A 97 6.88 -0.17 -4.95
C PHE A 97 7.41 0.45 -3.66
N GLN A 98 6.75 0.17 -2.54
CA GLN A 98 7.19 0.62 -1.23
C GLN A 98 7.02 -0.46 -0.17
N VAL A 99 7.98 -0.53 0.74
CA VAL A 99 7.98 -1.46 1.86
C VAL A 99 7.83 -0.67 3.15
N LEU A 100 6.89 -1.07 4.03
CA LEU A 100 6.60 -0.36 5.26
C LEU A 100 6.96 -1.20 6.50
N ASP A 101 7.69 -0.59 7.42
CA ASP A 101 7.97 -1.17 8.74
C ASP A 101 6.95 -0.62 9.75
N ILE A 102 6.36 -1.51 10.55
CA ILE A 102 5.46 -1.15 11.64
C ILE A 102 6.19 -1.39 12.98
N ILE A 103 6.75 -0.32 13.51
CA ILE A 103 7.64 -0.28 14.67
C ILE A 103 6.79 -0.07 15.94
N ASP A 104 6.30 -1.17 16.51
CA ASP A 104 5.76 -1.27 17.89
C ASP A 104 5.41 -2.73 18.26
N GLN A 105 5.41 -3.60 17.26
CA GLN A 105 5.29 -5.04 17.34
C GLN A 105 6.36 -5.58 16.37
N ASP A 106 6.93 -6.77 16.58
CA ASP A 106 8.01 -7.34 15.74
C ASP A 106 7.53 -7.70 14.31
N TYR A 107 6.92 -6.76 13.59
CA TYR A 107 6.09 -6.98 12.42
C TYR A 107 6.39 -5.96 11.31
N ILE A 108 6.67 -6.49 10.12
CA ILE A 108 6.91 -5.72 8.90
C ILE A 108 5.78 -6.08 7.92
N ILE A 109 5.11 -5.09 7.35
CA ILE A 109 4.04 -5.30 6.37
C ILE A 109 4.56 -4.84 5.01
N LYS A 110 4.68 -5.78 4.08
CA LYS A 110 5.31 -5.55 2.79
C LYS A 110 4.24 -5.58 1.72
N ASP A 111 4.01 -4.45 1.08
CA ASP A 111 2.98 -4.35 0.05
C ASP A 111 3.61 -4.41 -1.35
N PRO A 112 3.50 -5.52 -2.07
CA PRO A 112 4.00 -5.63 -3.43
C PRO A 112 3.00 -5.02 -4.43
N LEU A 113 2.85 -3.70 -4.44
CA LEU A 113 2.01 -3.01 -5.43
C LEU A 113 2.69 -2.89 -6.80
N TYR A 114 3.29 -3.98 -7.28
CA TYR A 114 4.12 -4.00 -8.46
C TYR A 114 3.29 -4.16 -9.74
N LYS A 115 3.37 -3.20 -10.67
CA LYS A 115 2.90 -3.42 -12.05
C LYS A 115 3.89 -4.34 -12.78
N ALA A 116 3.72 -5.64 -12.63
CA ALA A 116 4.55 -6.62 -13.33
C ALA A 116 4.38 -6.48 -14.86
N ARG A 117 5.36 -5.88 -15.54
CA ARG A 117 5.58 -6.06 -16.97
C ARG A 117 6.53 -7.23 -17.16
N ASP A 118 5.95 -8.41 -17.31
CA ASP A 118 6.38 -9.57 -18.10
C ASP A 118 7.73 -10.26 -17.78
N ILE A 119 8.77 -9.53 -17.31
CA ILE A 119 10.11 -10.04 -16.94
C ILE A 119 10.39 -9.84 -15.44
N GLU A 120 9.79 -8.82 -14.82
CA GLU A 120 10.07 -8.43 -13.43
C GLU A 120 9.18 -9.13 -12.38
N GLY A 121 8.09 -9.77 -12.79
CA GLY A 121 7.26 -10.59 -11.88
C GLY A 121 8.01 -11.81 -11.30
N ILE A 122 9.05 -12.28 -11.99
CA ILE A 122 9.97 -13.33 -11.49
C ILE A 122 10.83 -12.76 -10.36
N ALA A 123 11.31 -11.51 -10.50
CA ALA A 123 12.10 -10.86 -9.45
C ALA A 123 11.27 -10.60 -8.19
N LEU A 124 9.98 -10.27 -8.34
CA LEU A 124 9.07 -10.15 -7.20
C LEU A 124 8.84 -11.51 -6.52
N ALA A 125 8.58 -12.58 -7.28
CA ALA A 125 8.41 -13.92 -6.72
C ALA A 125 9.68 -14.41 -5.99
N ASP A 126 10.85 -14.23 -6.59
CA ASP A 126 12.14 -14.55 -5.98
C ASP A 126 12.39 -13.74 -4.70
N TRP A 127 11.98 -12.47 -4.68
CA TRP A 127 12.10 -11.60 -3.50
C TRP A 127 11.13 -11.98 -2.39
N ILE A 128 9.90 -12.38 -2.73
CA ILE A 128 8.89 -12.92 -1.81
C ILE A 128 9.43 -14.19 -1.15
N ASP A 129 9.96 -15.11 -1.96
CA ASP A 129 10.53 -16.37 -1.49
C ASP A 129 11.78 -16.12 -0.63
N HIS A 130 12.64 -15.19 -1.03
CA HIS A 130 13.83 -14.80 -0.26
C HIS A 130 13.48 -14.27 1.14
N HIS A 131 12.38 -13.53 1.27
CA HIS A 131 11.94 -12.93 2.53
C HIS A 131 10.92 -13.78 3.30
N ASP A 132 10.59 -14.98 2.81
CA ASP A 132 9.60 -15.90 3.37
C ASP A 132 8.24 -15.22 3.69
N LEU A 133 7.73 -14.49 2.71
CA LEU A 133 6.46 -13.77 2.84
C LEU A 133 5.28 -14.65 2.47
N ALA A 134 4.18 -14.50 3.20
CA ALA A 134 2.91 -15.14 2.94
C ALA A 134 1.95 -14.17 2.26
N LEU A 135 1.25 -14.67 1.24
CA LEU A 135 0.16 -13.98 0.56
C LEU A 135 -1.10 -14.00 1.42
N LEU A 136 -1.66 -12.81 1.68
CA LEU A 136 -2.87 -12.64 2.46
C LEU A 136 -4.14 -12.56 1.60
N ASN A 137 -4.02 -12.45 0.28
CA ASN A 137 -5.16 -12.41 -0.63
C ASN A 137 -5.98 -13.71 -0.55
N THR A 138 -7.30 -13.57 -0.50
CA THR A 138 -8.20 -14.72 -0.65
C THR A 138 -8.24 -15.16 -2.13
N PRO A 139 -7.88 -16.40 -2.46
CA PRO A 139 -7.93 -16.90 -3.83
C PRO A 139 -9.34 -16.79 -4.43
N GLY A 140 -9.44 -16.35 -5.68
CA GLY A 140 -10.71 -16.29 -6.42
C GLY A 140 -11.53 -15.01 -6.24
N ILE A 141 -11.13 -14.10 -5.34
CA ILE A 141 -11.69 -12.74 -5.27
C ILE A 141 -10.80 -11.83 -6.15
N GLY A 142 -11.35 -11.30 -7.24
CA GLY A 142 -10.63 -10.36 -8.10
C GLY A 142 -10.65 -8.95 -7.51
N THR A 143 -9.51 -8.25 -7.60
CA THR A 143 -9.33 -6.89 -7.06
C THR A 143 -9.54 -5.81 -8.10
N PHE A 144 -9.53 -6.17 -9.39
CA PHE A 144 -9.76 -5.27 -10.51
C PHE A 144 -10.98 -5.71 -11.34
N HIS A 145 -11.89 -4.76 -11.61
CA HIS A 145 -13.09 -4.98 -12.41
C HIS A 145 -13.20 -3.92 -13.52
N CYS A 146 -13.05 -4.35 -14.78
CA CYS A 146 -13.20 -3.50 -15.97
C CYS A 146 -14.32 -4.05 -16.85
N SER A 147 -15.23 -3.19 -17.31
CA SER A 147 -16.41 -3.58 -18.10
C SER A 147 -16.09 -4.28 -19.42
N TYR A 148 -14.87 -4.12 -19.93
CA TYR A 148 -14.39 -4.77 -21.16
C TYR A 148 -13.57 -6.04 -20.92
N ILE A 149 -13.37 -6.46 -19.66
CA ILE A 149 -12.65 -7.68 -19.30
C ILE A 149 -13.62 -8.65 -18.64
N ALA A 150 -13.85 -9.79 -19.29
CA ALA A 150 -14.87 -10.77 -18.90
C ALA A 150 -14.55 -11.54 -17.60
N ARG A 151 -13.34 -11.40 -17.05
CA ARG A 151 -12.90 -12.08 -15.82
C ARG A 151 -12.27 -11.06 -14.88
N PRO A 152 -12.71 -11.00 -13.61
CA PRO A 152 -12.01 -10.24 -12.58
C PRO A 152 -10.56 -10.70 -12.48
N THR A 153 -9.62 -9.77 -12.49
CA THR A 153 -8.18 -10.05 -12.34
C THR A 153 -7.73 -9.67 -10.94
N ASN A 154 -6.84 -10.46 -10.36
CA ASN A 154 -6.22 -10.18 -9.07
C ASN A 154 -4.82 -9.59 -9.35
N ILE A 155 -4.71 -8.28 -9.26
CA ILE A 155 -3.50 -7.51 -9.59
C ILE A 155 -2.89 -6.91 -8.31
N ASP A 156 -3.70 -6.78 -7.27
CA ASP A 156 -3.34 -6.11 -6.02
C ASP A 156 -3.01 -7.17 -4.99
N LEU A 157 -1.72 -7.43 -4.75
CA LEU A 157 -1.26 -8.44 -3.81
C LEU A 157 -0.93 -7.79 -2.46
N THR A 158 -1.26 -8.46 -1.35
CA THR A 158 -0.89 -8.06 0.02
C THR A 158 -0.05 -9.18 0.62
N LEU A 159 1.14 -8.85 1.15
CA LEU A 159 2.03 -9.83 1.77
C LEU A 159 2.34 -9.44 3.23
N ALA A 160 2.60 -10.45 4.05
CA ALA A 160 3.15 -10.29 5.38
C ALA A 160 4.17 -11.38 5.67
N TYR A 161 5.05 -11.18 6.66
CA TYR A 161 5.89 -12.28 7.15
C TYR A 161 5.02 -13.44 7.65
N ARG A 162 5.45 -14.68 7.39
CA ARG A 162 4.72 -15.90 7.83
C ARG A 162 4.43 -15.93 9.32
N SER A 163 5.31 -15.34 10.13
CA SER A 163 5.13 -15.21 11.58
C SER A 163 3.85 -14.46 11.97
N ILE A 164 3.31 -13.65 11.07
CA ILE A 164 2.14 -12.78 11.28
C ILE A 164 0.93 -13.29 10.52
N ALA A 165 1.13 -13.80 9.30
CA ALA A 165 0.04 -14.27 8.44
C ALA A 165 -0.84 -15.35 9.09
N ASN A 166 -0.32 -16.09 10.08
CA ASN A 166 -1.10 -17.07 10.85
C ASN A 166 -2.01 -16.44 11.92
N TYR A 167 -1.88 -15.14 12.20
CA TYR A 167 -2.61 -14.40 13.23
C TYR A 167 -3.52 -13.30 12.67
N ILE A 168 -3.56 -13.15 11.33
CA ILE A 168 -4.45 -12.27 10.58
C ILE A 168 -5.52 -13.14 9.91
#